data_AF-A0AA97ACR1-F1
#
_entry.id   AF-A0AA97ACR1-F1
#
_cell.length_a   1.000
_cell.length_b   1.000
_cell.length_c   1.000
_cell.angle_alpha   90.00
_cell.angle_beta   90.00
_cell.angle_gamma   90.00
#
_symmetry.space_group_name_H-M   'P 1'
#
loop_
_entity.id
_entity.type
_entity.pdbx_description
1 polymer ?
#
loop_
_entity_poly.entity_id
_entity_poly.type
_entity_poly.pdbx_seq_one_letter_code
_entity_poly.pdbx_strand_id
1 'polypeptide(L)'
;MTLEVKKMTTLVGNLKIGEEIAKTYNVNIDENGVSTVSEWVQNPTLYSANRLEMRKQEAAFREKRYELEDAILAELAETEVK
;
A
#
# COMPACT_ATOMS: atom_id res chain seq x y z
N MET A 1 18.95 -14.96 21.70
CA MET A 1 18.05 -13.90 21.20
C MET A 1 18.56 -13.57 19.81
N THR A 2 17.90 -14.08 18.77
CA THR A 2 18.36 -13.93 17.39
C THR A 2 17.58 -12.78 16.76
N LEU A 3 18.28 -11.79 16.21
CA LEU A 3 17.67 -10.65 15.53
C LEU A 3 17.44 -11.04 14.07
N GLU A 4 16.23 -11.44 13.71
CA GLU A 4 15.84 -11.61 12.31
C GLU A 4 15.56 -10.23 11.72
N VAL A 5 16.38 -9.82 10.75
CA VAL A 5 16.21 -8.58 9.99
C VAL A 5 15.58 -8.94 8.66
N LYS A 6 14.30 -8.63 8.49
CA LYS A 6 13.58 -8.80 7.23
C LYS A 6 13.48 -7.47 6.50
N LYS A 7 13.74 -7.47 5.20
CA LYS A 7 13.52 -6.31 4.34
C LYS A 7 12.05 -6.27 3.96
N MET A 8 11.31 -5.36 4.58
CA MET A 8 9.93 -5.06 4.20
C MET A 8 9.86 -3.65 3.61
N THR A 9 9.13 -3.52 2.52
CA THR A 9 8.84 -2.23 1.90
C THR A 9 7.47 -1.77 2.38
N THR A 10 7.43 -0.70 3.18
CA THR A 10 6.19 -0.12 3.66
C THR A 10 5.78 1.06 2.79
N LEU A 11 4.64 0.95 2.12
CA LEU A 11 4.01 2.00 1.36
C LEU A 11 2.82 2.55 2.16
N VAL A 12 2.94 3.79 2.65
CA VAL A 12 1.86 4.47 3.38
C VAL A 12 1.21 5.51 2.47
N GLY A 13 -0.10 5.37 2.25
CA GLY A 13 -0.93 6.28 1.50
C GLY A 13 -1.95 6.95 2.41
N ASN A 14 -1.71 8.19 2.81
CA ASN A 14 -2.73 8.97 3.51
C ASN A 14 -3.60 9.70 2.48
N LEU A 15 -4.83 9.24 2.28
CA LEU A 15 -5.84 10.01 1.54
C LEU A 15 -6.35 11.13 2.43
N LYS A 16 -5.88 12.33 2.11
CA LYS A 16 -6.33 13.58 2.70
C LYS A 16 -7.28 14.28 1.73
N ILE A 17 -8.39 14.80 2.24
CA ILE A 17 -9.31 15.65 1.48
C ILE A 17 -9.27 17.02 2.13
N GLY A 18 -8.73 18.00 1.43
CA GLY A 18 -8.39 19.30 2.02
C GLY A 18 -7.34 19.15 3.11
N GLU A 19 -7.70 19.48 4.35
CA GLU A 19 -6.84 19.41 5.53
C GLU A 19 -7.07 18.15 6.39
N GLU A 20 -8.10 17.35 6.09
CA GLU A 20 -8.50 16.22 6.92
C GLU A 20 -8.14 14.86 6.28
N ILE A 21 -7.62 13.95 7.11
CA ILE A 21 -7.32 12.57 6.71
C ILE A 21 -8.63 11.79 6.71
N ALA A 22 -9.06 11.36 5.52
CA ALA A 22 -10.27 10.57 5.37
C ALA A 22 -9.97 9.07 5.51
N LYS A 23 -8.88 8.60 4.89
CA LYS A 23 -8.47 7.19 4.92
C LYS A 23 -6.95 7.06 4.86
N THR A 24 -6.42 6.10 5.59
CA THR A 24 -5.01 5.71 5.54
C THR A 24 -4.92 4.31 4.98
N TYR A 25 -4.09 4.14 3.96
CA TYR A 25 -3.66 2.86 3.43
C TYR A 25 -2.24 2.61 3.89
N ASN A 26 -1.98 1.39 4.31
CA ASN A 26 -0.67 0.95 4.69
C ASN A 26 -0.44 -0.42 4.05
N VAL A 27 0.45 -0.46 3.06
CA VAL A 27 0.84 -1.69 2.37
C VAL A 27 2.22 -2.05 2.89
N ASN A 28 2.37 -3.26 3.38
CA ASN A 28 3.66 -3.82 3.73
C ASN A 28 3.95 -4.96 2.77
N ILE A 29 4.97 -4.80 1.93
CA ILE A 29 5.41 -5.83 1.01
C ILE A 29 6.63 -6.49 1.65
N ASP A 30 6.49 -7.78 1.97
CA ASP A 30 7.56 -8.60 2.53
C ASP A 30 8.54 -9.05 1.43
N GLU A 31 9.71 -9.54 1.84
CA GLU A 31 10.76 -10.07 0.96
C GLU A 31 10.31 -11.24 0.08
N ASN A 32 9.18 -11.88 0.39
CA ASN A 32 8.58 -12.95 -0.40
C ASN A 32 7.57 -12.44 -1.45
N GLY A 33 7.48 -11.12 -1.67
CA GLY A 33 6.46 -10.50 -2.51
C GLY A 33 5.05 -10.55 -1.92
N VAL A 34 4.92 -10.97 -0.65
CA VAL A 34 3.63 -11.02 0.05
C VAL A 34 3.26 -9.62 0.52
N SER A 35 2.23 -9.06 -0.10
CA SER A 35 1.71 -7.73 0.18
C SER A 35 0.57 -7.77 1.20
N THR A 36 0.84 -7.25 2.40
CA THR A 36 -0.17 -7.05 3.44
C THR A 36 -0.74 -5.65 3.33
N VAL A 37 -2.04 -5.52 3.07
CA VAL A 37 -2.72 -4.22 3.08
C VAL A 37 -3.55 -4.06 4.32
N SER A 38 -3.28 -2.96 5.02
CA SER A 38 -4.10 -2.44 6.10
C SER A 38 -4.75 -1.15 5.64
N GLU A 39 -6.08 -1.08 5.76
CA GLU A 39 -6.85 0.11 5.46
C GLU A 39 -7.56 0.63 6.71
N TRP A 40 -7.44 1.93 6.97
CA TRP A 40 -8.04 2.59 8.12
C TRP A 40 -8.83 3.81 7.68
N VAL A 41 -10.15 3.75 7.81
CA VAL A 41 -11.01 4.91 7.58
C VAL A 41 -11.04 5.75 8.85
N GLN A 42 -10.42 6.92 8.82
CA GLN A 42 -10.45 7.86 9.94
C GLN A 42 -11.76 8.65 9.96
N ASN A 43 -12.25 9.09 8.80
CA ASN A 43 -13.44 9.94 8.70
C ASN A 43 -14.41 9.45 7.62
N PRO A 44 -15.40 8.60 7.98
CA PRO A 44 -16.37 8.06 7.02
C PRO A 44 -17.32 9.12 6.44
N THR A 45 -17.58 10.22 7.16
CA THR A 45 -18.42 11.33 6.70
C THR A 45 -17.76 12.09 5.55
N LEU A 46 -16.50 12.46 5.70
CA LEU A 46 -15.68 13.09 4.65
C LEU A 46 -15.49 12.16 3.46
N TYR A 47 -15.24 10.88 3.73
CA TYR A 47 -15.15 9.85 2.70
C TYR A 47 -16.44 9.76 1.87
N SER A 48 -17.61 9.82 2.51
CA SER A 48 -18.89 9.78 1.79
C SER A 48 -19.19 11.07 1.02
N ALA A 49 -18.76 12.23 1.52
CA ALA A 49 -18.88 13.50 0.81
C ALA A 49 -18.01 13.55 -0.46
N ASN A 50 -16.84 12.90 -0.45
CA ASN A 50 -15.85 12.95 -1.54
C ASN A 50 -15.57 11.57 -2.18
N ARG A 51 -16.61 10.74 -2.33
CA ARG A 51 -16.47 9.36 -2.88
C ARG A 51 -15.78 9.28 -4.25
N LEU A 52 -15.97 10.30 -5.10
CA LEU A 52 -15.38 10.34 -6.45
C LEU A 52 -13.86 10.48 -6.41
N GLU A 53 -13.34 11.39 -5.59
CA GLU A 53 -11.90 11.59 -5.41
C GLU A 53 -11.26 10.44 -4.65
N MET A 54 -11.96 9.90 -3.64
CA MET A 54 -11.53 8.69 -2.93
C MET A 54 -11.28 7.55 -3.91
N ARG A 55 -12.24 7.24 -4.80
CA ARG A 55 -12.05 6.18 -5.79
C ARG A 55 -10.87 6.42 -6.72
N LYS A 56 -10.61 7.67 -7.13
CA LYS A 56 -9.46 7.98 -8.00
C LYS A 56 -8.13 7.77 -7.28
N GLN A 57 -8.03 8.31 -6.06
CA GLN A 57 -6.84 8.17 -5.22
C GLN A 57 -6.57 6.71 -4.86
N GLU A 58 -7.62 5.98 -4.51
CA GLU A 58 -7.55 4.55 -4.17
C GLU A 58 -7.14 3.70 -5.38
N ALA A 59 -7.66 4.02 -6.58
CA ALA A 59 -7.22 3.37 -7.82
C ALA A 59 -5.75 3.66 -8.14
N ALA A 60 -5.31 4.93 -8.04
CA ALA A 60 -3.92 5.31 -8.28
C ALA A 60 -2.96 4.66 -7.26
N PHE A 61 -3.37 4.61 -5.98
CA PHE A 61 -2.58 3.97 -4.94
C PHE A 61 -2.47 2.47 -5.14
N ARG A 62 -3.57 1.83 -5.57
CA ARG A 62 -3.60 0.41 -5.90
C ARG A 62 -2.76 0.09 -7.14
N GLU A 63 -2.76 0.94 -8.15
CA GLU A 63 -1.93 0.79 -9.35
C GLU A 63 -0.44 0.87 -9.00
N LYS A 64 -0.04 1.88 -8.22
CA LYS A 64 1.34 1.99 -7.71
C LYS A 64 1.75 0.80 -6.86
N ARG A 65 0.83 0.29 -6.04
CA ARG A 65 1.04 -0.89 -5.22
C ARG A 65 1.33 -2.11 -6.11
N TYR A 66 0.51 -2.36 -7.13
CA TYR A 66 0.72 -3.46 -8.06
C TYR A 66 2.02 -3.31 -8.86
N GLU A 67 2.38 -2.11 -9.29
CA GLU A 67 3.64 -1.86 -9.99
C GLU A 67 4.85 -2.17 -9.10
N LEU A 68 4.77 -1.83 -7.79
CA LEU A 68 5.81 -2.19 -6.82
C LEU A 68 5.85 -3.69 -6.56
N GLU A 69 4.70 -4.33 -6.38
CA GLU A 69 4.62 -5.79 -6.18
C GLU A 69 5.17 -6.54 -7.38
N ASP A 70 4.84 -6.13 -8.60
CA ASP A 70 5.32 -6.75 -9.84
C ASP A 70 6.83 -6.56 -10.00
N ALA A 71 7.36 -5.36 -9.70
CA ALA A 71 8.81 -5.13 -9.72
C ALA A 71 9.56 -6.00 -8.68
N ILE A 72 9.03 -6.13 -7.46
CA ILE A 72 9.62 -6.98 -6.42
C ILE A 72 9.50 -8.46 -6.78
N LEU A 73 8.35 -8.88 -7.32
CA LEU A 73 8.12 -10.25 -7.76
C LEU A 73 8.98 -10.61 -8.96
N ALA A 74 9.20 -9.68 -9.91
CA ALA A 74 10.10 -9.89 -11.04
C ALA A 74 11.55 -10.06 -10.57
N GLU A 75 12.00 -9.25 -9.61
CA GLU A 75 13.34 -9.37 -9.02
C GLU A 75 13.50 -10.68 -8.22
N LEU A 76 12.44 -11.15 -7.53
CA LEU A 76 12.40 -12.46 -6.86
C LEU A 76 12.32 -13.63 -7.84
N ALA A 77 11.50 -13.55 -8.87
CA ALA A 77 11.40 -14.60 -9.89
C ALA A 77 12.72 -14.76 -10.65
N GLU A 78 13.47 -13.67 -10.84
CA GLU A 78 14.81 -13.72 -11.42
C GLU A 78 15.85 -14.34 -10.46
N THR A 79 15.63 -14.24 -9.13
CA THR A 79 16.54 -14.82 -8.12
C THR A 79 16.27 -16.30 -7.83
N GLU A 80 15.04 -16.79 -8.00
CA GLU A 80 14.70 -18.22 -7.82
C GLU A 80 15.13 -19.12 -9.00
N VAL A 81 15.48 -18.53 -10.15
CA VAL A 81 16.00 -19.27 -11.32
C VAL A 81 17.53 -19.10 -11.41
N LYS A 82 18.26 -19.58 -10.39
CA LYS A 82 19.73 -19.71 -10.50
C LYS A 82 20.31 -20.85 -9.69
#